data_AF-X1T4I6-F1
#
_entry.id   AF-X1T4I6-F1
#
_cell.length_a   1.000
_cell.length_b   1.000
_cell.length_c   1.000
_cell.angle_alpha   90.00
_cell.angle_beta   90.00
_cell.angle_gamma   90.00
#
_symmetry.space_group_name_H-M   'P 1'
#
loop_
_entity.id
_entity.type
_entity.pdbx_description
1 polymer ?
#
loop_
_entity_poly.entity_id
_entity_poly.type
_entity_poly.pdbx_seq_one_letter_code
_entity_poly.pdbx_strand_id
1 'polypeptide(L)'
;HEIFQQKITNWNKKFRWLNPYNMQSRGEFMNQGEVMIAIMKNTPIILDGKESNMWEAMNKDGTINDQASLPEGSKFKAMDNLVFAMKSRIDEGVRTLHGNYDFENAPLYGKRTVFGRALMQFRTWAFMGFYDRFGKTTYSEIAGFEKKGRYLSYGALFKEFGAIQGTIELAKNLARKLVFSNTKFDDILGEDFTETDAANLRKNLQEIILYFTITGIGLLLRAMTAGKDDEEEHDPALMYLATFWINQMGRLKTDILFYTSPMEFEKLQRQALPVFNLVLDSGKLLNHGFRLLVGQTTDFYDTGIYAHQRKSTRYIKNIIPLINQLNKLESVAKQVR
;
A
#
# COMPACT_ATOMS: atom_id res chain seq x y z
N HIS A 1 18.63 -12.85 12.58
CA HIS A 1 19.45 -13.17 11.39
C HIS A 1 19.79 -14.68 11.28
N GLU A 2 19.44 -15.52 12.27
CA GLU A 2 19.83 -16.94 12.29
C GLU A 2 18.75 -17.96 11.90
N ILE A 3 17.47 -17.58 11.76
CA ILE A 3 16.39 -18.59 11.65
C ILE A 3 16.03 -18.95 10.19
N PHE A 4 16.39 -18.12 9.20
CA PHE A 4 16.20 -18.45 7.76
C PHE A 4 17.26 -19.40 7.17
N GLN A 5 18.16 -19.94 7.99
CA GLN A 5 19.25 -20.83 7.55
C GLN A 5 18.85 -22.31 7.45
N GLN A 6 17.66 -22.74 7.87
CA GLN A 6 17.32 -24.16 7.85
C GLN A 6 16.31 -24.54 6.77
N LYS A 7 16.77 -25.44 5.89
CA LYS A 7 16.10 -26.17 4.79
C LYS A 7 16.01 -25.47 3.43
N ILE A 8 17.16 -25.08 2.89
CA ILE A 8 17.40 -25.21 1.45
C ILE A 8 18.59 -26.16 1.28
N THR A 9 18.29 -27.45 1.18
CA THR A 9 19.24 -28.53 0.91
C THR A 9 19.88 -28.35 -0.47
N ASN A 10 21.22 -28.31 -0.47
CA ASN A 10 22.13 -28.65 -1.57
C ASN A 10 21.95 -27.96 -2.94
N TRP A 11 21.65 -26.66 -2.98
CA TRP A 11 21.91 -25.85 -4.19
C TRP A 11 23.14 -24.96 -3.98
N ASN A 12 24.14 -25.12 -4.85
CA ASN A 12 25.50 -24.57 -4.77
C ASN A 12 25.56 -23.14 -4.22
N LYS A 13 26.40 -22.90 -3.20
CA LYS A 13 26.66 -21.59 -2.57
C LYS A 13 26.95 -20.46 -3.60
N LYS A 14 27.49 -20.82 -4.77
CA LYS A 14 27.84 -19.93 -5.88
C LYS A 14 26.64 -19.30 -6.60
N PHE A 15 25.44 -19.88 -6.48
CA PHE A 15 24.21 -19.37 -7.11
C PHE A 15 23.18 -18.87 -6.10
N ARG A 16 23.53 -18.74 -4.80
CA ARG A 16 22.63 -18.14 -3.80
C ARG A 16 22.16 -16.75 -4.22
N TRP A 17 23.00 -15.96 -4.89
CA TRP A 17 22.63 -14.62 -5.37
C TRP A 17 21.55 -14.61 -6.46
N LEU A 18 21.39 -15.69 -7.22
CA LEU A 18 20.33 -15.86 -8.24
C LEU A 18 19.00 -16.31 -7.62
N ASN A 19 18.97 -16.67 -6.34
CA ASN A 19 17.72 -17.00 -5.68
C ASN A 19 16.83 -15.74 -5.70
N PRO A 20 15.63 -15.79 -6.32
CA PRO A 20 14.71 -14.66 -6.37
C PRO A 20 14.44 -14.06 -4.98
N TYR A 21 14.43 -14.88 -3.93
CA TYR A 21 14.26 -14.44 -2.54
C TYR A 21 15.42 -13.55 -2.04
N ASN A 22 16.66 -13.77 -2.49
CA ASN A 22 17.81 -12.95 -2.11
C ASN A 22 17.84 -11.61 -2.85
N MET A 23 17.41 -11.58 -4.12
CA MET A 23 17.27 -10.32 -4.86
C MET A 23 16.13 -9.48 -4.26
N GLN A 24 15.01 -10.12 -3.92
CA GLN A 24 13.89 -9.49 -3.24
C GLN A 24 14.29 -8.95 -1.85
N SER A 25 15.00 -9.74 -1.03
CA SER A 25 15.41 -9.31 0.31
C SER A 25 16.43 -8.18 0.29
N ARG A 26 17.33 -8.14 -0.70
CA ARG A 26 18.31 -7.05 -0.87
C ARG A 26 17.63 -5.75 -1.29
N GLY A 27 16.69 -5.81 -2.23
CA GLY A 27 15.87 -4.65 -2.60
C GLY A 27 15.02 -4.16 -1.42
N GLU A 28 14.49 -5.08 -0.62
CA GLU A 28 13.72 -4.75 0.57
C GLU A 28 14.57 -4.06 1.65
N PHE A 29 15.81 -4.52 1.88
CA PHE A 29 16.73 -3.87 2.82
C PHE A 29 17.05 -2.42 2.40
N MET A 30 17.26 -2.17 1.10
CA MET A 30 17.51 -0.81 0.60
C MET A 30 16.29 0.10 0.86
N ASN A 31 15.08 -0.37 0.58
CA ASN A 31 13.88 0.43 0.78
C ASN A 31 13.56 0.65 2.27
N GLN A 32 13.82 -0.33 3.13
CA GLN A 32 13.68 -0.19 4.58
C GLN A 32 14.66 0.84 5.17
N GLY A 33 15.86 0.94 4.56
CA GLY A 33 16.87 1.93 4.93
C GLY A 33 16.37 3.38 4.81
N GLU A 34 15.57 3.70 3.78
CA GLU A 34 15.01 5.04 3.61
C GLU A 34 14.05 5.41 4.75
N VAL A 35 13.20 4.46 5.17
CA VAL A 35 12.27 4.64 6.29
C VAL A 35 13.05 4.87 7.59
N MET A 36 14.08 4.07 7.82
CA MET A 36 14.97 4.20 8.97
C MET A 36 15.62 5.60 8.99
N ILE A 37 16.25 6.02 7.89
CA ILE A 37 16.91 7.32 7.77
C ILE A 37 15.90 8.45 8.00
N ALA A 38 14.71 8.37 7.41
CA ALA A 38 13.68 9.40 7.57
C ALA A 38 13.24 9.55 9.03
N ILE A 39 13.06 8.45 9.76
CA ILE A 39 12.70 8.48 11.18
C ILE A 39 13.84 9.05 12.01
N MET A 40 15.08 8.64 11.75
CA MET A 40 16.27 9.13 12.46
C MET A 40 16.49 10.62 12.24
N LYS A 41 16.30 11.12 11.00
CA LYS A 41 16.38 12.55 10.68
C LYS A 41 15.30 13.41 11.34
N ASN A 42 14.16 12.80 11.70
CA ASN A 42 13.08 13.46 12.44
C ASN A 42 13.11 13.18 13.94
N THR A 43 14.17 12.53 14.44
CA THR A 43 14.34 12.28 15.88
C THR A 43 15.32 13.31 16.43
N PRO A 44 14.85 14.36 17.13
CA PRO A 44 15.70 15.46 17.56
C PRO A 44 16.61 15.04 18.70
N ILE A 45 17.84 15.51 18.66
CA ILE A 45 18.86 15.32 19.69
C ILE A 45 19.76 16.56 19.73
N ILE A 46 20.58 16.68 20.78
CA ILE A 46 21.67 17.66 20.84
C ILE A 46 22.97 16.93 20.56
N LEU A 47 23.77 17.43 19.61
CA LEU A 47 25.11 16.93 19.33
C LEU A 47 26.09 18.09 19.50
N ASP A 48 27.10 17.93 20.35
CA ASP A 48 28.08 18.99 20.63
C ASP A 48 27.45 20.32 21.09
N GLY A 49 26.37 20.23 21.87
CA GLY A 49 25.62 21.40 22.34
C GLY A 49 24.80 22.11 21.26
N LYS A 50 24.69 21.56 20.05
CA LYS A 50 23.86 22.10 18.95
C LYS A 50 22.69 21.18 18.64
N GLU A 51 21.58 21.78 18.22
CA GLU A 51 20.43 21.03 17.70
C GLU A 51 20.84 20.19 16.49
N SER A 52 20.51 18.91 16.55
CA SER A 52 20.81 17.92 15.52
C SER A 52 19.72 16.83 15.51
N ASN A 53 19.99 15.74 14.82
CA ASN A 53 19.09 14.59 14.71
C ASN A 53 19.85 13.27 14.84
N MET A 54 19.12 12.21 15.17
CA MET A 54 19.72 10.91 15.49
C MET A 54 20.56 10.32 14.33
N TRP A 55 20.24 10.66 13.08
CA TRP A 55 21.04 10.20 11.95
C TRP A 55 22.46 10.77 11.98
N GLU A 56 22.60 12.05 12.34
CA GLU A 56 23.90 12.74 12.38
C GLU A 56 24.73 12.39 13.62
N ALA A 57 24.10 11.99 14.73
CA ALA A 57 24.85 11.53 15.92
C ALA A 57 25.23 10.05 15.88
N MET A 58 24.91 9.33 14.82
CA MET A 58 25.34 7.94 14.69
C MET A 58 26.78 7.88 14.15
N ASN A 59 27.62 7.13 14.85
CA ASN A 59 28.95 6.77 14.39
C ASN A 59 28.88 5.79 13.21
N LYS A 60 29.97 5.67 12.46
CA LYS A 60 30.07 4.75 11.31
C LYS A 60 29.90 3.27 11.68
N ASP A 61 30.12 2.91 12.94
CA ASP A 61 29.96 1.56 13.47
C ASP A 61 28.53 1.25 13.96
N GLY A 62 27.61 2.23 13.89
CA GLY A 62 26.24 2.09 14.31
C GLY A 62 25.99 2.41 15.80
N THR A 63 27.00 2.87 16.53
CA THR A 63 26.85 3.38 17.90
C THR A 63 26.46 4.85 17.90
N ILE A 64 25.96 5.34 19.03
CA ILE A 64 25.64 6.77 19.19
C ILE A 64 26.90 7.48 19.67
N ASN A 65 27.14 8.69 19.16
CA ASN A 65 28.22 9.55 19.60
C ASN A 65 28.04 9.90 21.10
N ASP A 66 29.11 9.73 21.88
CA ASP A 66 29.12 9.99 23.33
C ASP A 66 28.78 11.44 23.69
N GLN A 67 28.95 12.37 22.76
CA GLN A 67 28.60 13.79 22.91
C GLN A 67 27.11 14.08 22.63
N ALA A 68 26.34 13.06 22.23
CA ALA A 68 24.92 13.19 22.00
C ALA A 68 24.15 13.22 23.32
N SER A 69 23.28 14.20 23.47
CA SER A 69 22.40 14.33 24.62
C SER A 69 20.95 14.57 24.18
N LEU A 70 20.03 14.40 25.13
CA LEU A 70 18.62 14.62 24.89
C LEU A 70 18.32 16.12 24.83
N PRO A 71 17.41 16.57 23.95
CA PRO A 71 16.93 17.95 23.96
C PRO A 71 16.26 18.30 25.28
N GLU A 72 16.33 19.57 25.65
CA GLU A 72 15.61 20.09 26.82
C GLU A 72 14.10 19.87 26.65
N GLY A 73 13.43 19.39 27.70
CA GLY A 73 12.00 19.04 27.64
C GLY A 73 11.70 17.69 26.96
N SER A 74 12.71 16.88 26.64
CA SER A 74 12.50 15.52 26.14
C SER A 74 11.64 14.70 27.10
N LYS A 75 10.62 14.01 26.56
CA LYS A 75 9.82 13.04 27.31
C LYS A 75 10.60 11.79 27.74
N PHE A 76 11.76 11.56 27.15
CA PHE A 76 12.63 10.44 27.48
C PHE A 76 13.59 10.85 28.59
N LYS A 77 13.76 9.99 29.60
CA LYS A 77 14.66 10.24 30.74
C LYS A 77 16.11 9.82 30.47
N ALA A 78 16.34 8.98 29.45
CA ALA A 78 17.65 8.42 29.11
C ALA A 78 17.75 8.20 27.60
N MET A 79 18.97 8.27 27.06
CA MET A 79 19.24 8.04 25.64
C MET A 79 18.78 6.66 25.19
N ASP A 80 19.04 5.62 25.99
CA ASP A 80 18.62 4.25 25.68
C ASP A 80 17.10 4.12 25.48
N ASN A 81 16.30 4.87 26.24
CA ASN A 81 14.84 4.88 26.09
C ASN A 81 14.43 5.53 24.76
N LEU A 82 15.12 6.61 24.35
CA LEU A 82 14.90 7.24 23.05
C LEU A 82 15.28 6.27 21.92
N VAL A 83 16.41 5.59 22.03
CA VAL A 83 16.90 4.62 21.05
C VAL A 83 15.92 3.47 20.89
N PHE A 84 15.43 2.92 22.00
CA PHE A 84 14.45 1.84 21.99
C PHE A 84 13.11 2.28 21.38
N ALA A 85 12.62 3.47 21.73
CA ALA A 85 11.41 4.03 21.15
C ALA A 85 11.57 4.32 19.65
N MET A 86 12.73 4.83 19.24
CA MET A 86 13.07 5.06 17.84
C MET A 86 13.11 3.75 17.06
N LYS A 87 13.82 2.74 17.57
CA LYS A 87 13.85 1.41 16.95
C LYS A 87 12.43 0.85 16.81
N SER A 88 11.62 0.95 17.85
CA SER A 88 10.21 0.52 17.81
C SER A 88 9.41 1.26 16.73
N ARG A 89 9.67 2.56 16.53
CA ARG A 89 9.08 3.36 15.44
C ARG A 89 9.56 2.91 14.07
N ILE A 90 10.86 2.60 13.92
CA ILE A 90 11.44 2.09 12.66
C ILE A 90 10.80 0.74 12.32
N ASP A 91 10.81 -0.20 13.26
CA ASP A 91 10.23 -1.54 13.09
C ASP A 91 8.74 -1.44 12.73
N GLU A 92 7.99 -0.55 13.41
CA GLU A 92 6.59 -0.33 13.09
C GLU A 92 6.37 0.32 11.72
N GLY A 93 7.18 1.32 11.36
CA GLY A 93 7.13 2.00 10.07
C GLY A 93 7.41 1.04 8.92
N VAL A 94 8.49 0.27 9.04
CA VAL A 94 8.86 -0.79 8.10
C VAL A 94 7.73 -1.82 7.97
N ARG A 95 7.21 -2.32 9.08
CA ARG A 95 6.10 -3.29 9.08
C ARG A 95 4.85 -2.74 8.41
N THR A 96 4.56 -1.44 8.60
CA THR A 96 3.38 -0.80 8.01
C THR A 96 3.54 -0.62 6.49
N LEU A 97 4.73 -0.24 6.01
CA LEU A 97 4.99 0.06 4.59
C LEU A 97 5.30 -1.19 3.76
N HIS A 98 6.14 -2.09 4.29
CA HIS A 98 6.60 -3.27 3.57
C HIS A 98 5.75 -4.50 3.87
N GLY A 99 5.01 -4.50 4.97
CA GLY A 99 4.27 -5.65 5.48
C GLY A 99 5.03 -6.36 6.60
N ASN A 100 4.30 -7.17 7.37
CA ASN A 100 4.87 -7.98 8.42
C ASN A 100 5.35 -9.33 7.89
N TYR A 101 6.61 -9.42 7.50
CA TYR A 101 7.25 -10.68 7.09
C TYR A 101 7.83 -11.48 8.27
N ASP A 102 7.58 -11.07 9.51
CA ASP A 102 7.85 -11.91 10.67
C ASP A 102 6.76 -12.99 10.77
N PHE A 103 6.97 -14.05 9.99
CA PHE A 103 6.05 -15.17 9.85
C PHE A 103 5.87 -15.93 11.17
N GLU A 104 6.83 -15.84 12.10
CA GLU A 104 6.86 -16.59 13.36
C GLU A 104 6.29 -15.80 14.55
N ASN A 105 6.62 -14.51 14.72
CA ASN A 105 6.35 -13.83 16.01
C ASN A 105 5.06 -12.99 16.07
N ALA A 106 4.34 -12.81 14.96
CA ALA A 106 3.08 -12.06 14.93
C ALA A 106 1.94 -12.92 14.37
N PRO A 107 1.17 -13.63 15.21
CA PRO A 107 0.01 -14.39 14.78
C PRO A 107 -1.11 -13.42 14.40
N LEU A 108 -1.11 -12.93 13.16
CA LEU A 108 -2.31 -12.37 12.55
C LEU A 108 -3.37 -13.49 12.57
N TYR A 109 -4.54 -13.24 13.16
CA TYR A 109 -5.63 -14.22 13.32
C TYR A 109 -6.00 -14.95 12.01
N GLY A 110 -5.70 -14.37 10.84
CA GLY A 110 -5.84 -15.00 9.53
C GLY A 110 -4.91 -16.20 9.26
N LYS A 111 -3.92 -16.51 10.09
CA LYS A 111 -2.94 -17.61 9.85
C LYS A 111 -3.52 -19.01 10.10
N ARG A 112 -4.74 -19.10 10.63
CA ARG A 112 -5.38 -20.38 11.01
C ARG A 112 -5.66 -21.28 9.80
N THR A 113 -5.88 -20.73 8.61
CA THR A 113 -6.16 -21.50 7.39
C THR A 113 -4.98 -21.49 6.42
N VAL A 114 -4.76 -22.58 5.69
CA VAL A 114 -3.76 -22.68 4.61
C VAL A 114 -3.95 -21.55 3.59
N PHE A 115 -5.20 -21.21 3.32
CA PHE A 115 -5.60 -20.10 2.48
C PHE A 115 -5.14 -18.73 3.04
N GLY A 116 -5.31 -18.47 4.34
CA GLY A 116 -4.85 -17.23 4.96
C GLY A 116 -3.32 -17.10 5.00
N ARG A 117 -2.59 -18.22 5.11
CA ARG A 117 -1.12 -18.22 4.97
C ARG A 117 -0.69 -17.89 3.54
N ALA A 118 -1.35 -18.48 2.53
CA ALA A 118 -1.10 -18.15 1.14
C ALA A 118 -1.43 -16.68 0.82
N LEU A 119 -2.55 -16.14 1.34
CA LEU A 119 -2.91 -14.74 1.17
C LEU A 119 -1.88 -13.77 1.77
N MET A 120 -1.36 -14.07 2.95
CA MET A 120 -0.34 -13.25 3.60
C MET A 120 1.02 -13.34 2.89
N GLN A 121 1.34 -14.48 2.29
CA GLN A 121 2.62 -14.69 1.61
C GLN A 121 2.83 -13.79 0.39
N PHE A 122 1.75 -13.33 -0.27
CA PHE A 122 1.88 -12.54 -1.50
C PHE A 122 1.70 -11.03 -1.32
N ARG A 123 0.99 -10.55 -0.28
CA ARG A 123 0.68 -9.11 -0.12
C ARG A 123 0.41 -8.68 1.34
N THR A 124 1.31 -8.98 2.29
CA THR A 124 1.10 -8.57 3.70
C THR A 124 0.96 -7.05 3.89
N TRP A 125 1.65 -6.25 3.07
CA TRP A 125 1.49 -4.79 3.04
C TRP A 125 0.05 -4.33 2.77
N ALA A 126 -0.77 -5.12 2.05
CA ALA A 126 -2.15 -4.75 1.76
C ALA A 126 -3.02 -4.75 3.02
N PHE A 127 -2.82 -5.73 3.91
CA PHE A 127 -3.52 -5.79 5.18
C PHE A 127 -3.05 -4.70 6.14
N MET A 128 -1.74 -4.44 6.18
CA MET A 128 -1.18 -3.34 6.96
C MET A 128 -1.67 -1.99 6.44
N GLY A 129 -1.73 -1.78 5.13
CA GLY A 129 -2.27 -0.57 4.52
C GLY A 129 -3.77 -0.39 4.71
N PHE A 130 -4.54 -1.48 4.85
CA PHE A 130 -5.94 -1.42 5.27
C PHE A 130 -6.04 -0.98 6.74
N TYR A 131 -5.25 -1.58 7.64
CA TYR A 131 -5.21 -1.18 9.05
C TYR A 131 -4.74 0.28 9.22
N ASP A 132 -3.76 0.74 8.45
CA ASP A 132 -3.30 2.14 8.46
C ASP A 132 -4.38 3.13 8.02
N ARG A 133 -5.30 2.71 7.13
CA ARG A 133 -6.42 3.53 6.63
C ARG A 133 -7.62 3.52 7.56
N PHE A 134 -8.06 2.35 8.00
CA PHE A 134 -9.35 2.14 8.66
C PHE A 134 -9.23 1.66 10.12
N GLY A 135 -8.01 1.39 10.59
CA GLY A 135 -7.77 0.89 11.94
C GLY A 135 -8.27 1.84 13.02
N LYS A 136 -8.72 1.27 14.13
CA LYS A 136 -9.12 2.04 15.31
C LYS A 136 -7.91 2.77 15.90
N THR A 137 -8.19 3.82 16.66
CA THR A 137 -7.19 4.46 17.49
C THR A 137 -6.58 3.48 18.49
N THR A 138 -5.26 3.42 18.52
CA THR A 138 -4.47 2.62 19.46
C THR A 138 -3.31 3.47 19.95
N TYR A 139 -3.05 3.49 21.25
CA TYR A 139 -1.89 4.15 21.82
C TYR A 139 -0.79 3.12 22.09
N SER A 140 0.43 3.41 21.64
CA SER A 140 1.60 2.60 21.98
C SER A 140 2.37 3.29 23.09
N GLU A 141 2.32 2.75 24.31
CA GLU A 141 3.10 3.26 25.45
C GLU A 141 4.60 3.20 25.16
N ILE A 142 5.05 2.14 24.48
CA ILE A 142 6.46 1.91 24.14
C ILE A 142 6.96 2.90 23.08
N ALA A 143 6.16 3.13 22.03
CA ALA A 143 6.57 4.04 20.96
C ALA A 143 6.21 5.51 21.27
N GLY A 144 5.39 5.72 22.31
CA GLY A 144 4.97 7.01 22.85
C GLY A 144 4.20 7.85 21.85
N PHE A 145 3.40 7.24 20.97
CA PHE A 145 2.56 7.95 20.02
C PHE A 145 1.22 7.23 19.83
N GLU A 146 0.19 8.01 19.50
CA GLU A 146 -1.13 7.52 19.13
C GLU A 146 -1.14 7.17 17.65
N LYS A 147 -1.68 6.00 17.33
CA LYS A 147 -1.92 5.56 15.97
C LYS A 147 -3.42 5.52 15.72
N LYS A 148 -3.87 6.27 14.73
CA LYS A 148 -5.27 6.34 14.28
C LYS A 148 -5.33 6.05 12.79
N GLY A 149 -6.32 5.26 12.37
CA GLY A 149 -6.56 5.03 10.94
C GLY A 149 -6.77 6.35 10.21
N ARG A 150 -5.95 6.64 9.21
CA ARG A 150 -5.89 7.98 8.60
C ARG A 150 -7.17 8.46 7.92
N TYR A 151 -8.10 7.57 7.57
CA TYR A 151 -9.41 7.98 7.03
C TYR A 151 -10.40 8.37 8.12
N LEU A 152 -10.19 7.93 9.37
CA LEU A 152 -10.99 8.39 10.51
C LEU A 152 -10.72 9.86 10.83
N SER A 153 -9.54 10.37 10.48
CA SER A 153 -9.14 11.77 10.67
C SER A 153 -9.95 12.78 9.85
N TYR A 154 -10.60 12.34 8.76
CA TYR A 154 -11.60 13.18 8.08
C TYR A 154 -12.83 13.42 8.95
N GLY A 155 -13.30 12.38 9.65
CA GLY A 155 -14.41 12.49 10.58
C GLY A 155 -14.10 13.43 11.75
N ALA A 156 -12.88 13.34 12.29
CA ALA A 156 -12.39 14.26 13.32
C ALA A 156 -12.42 15.72 12.86
N LEU A 157 -11.89 16.01 11.66
CA LEU A 157 -11.90 17.36 11.08
C LEU A 157 -13.33 17.91 10.91
N PHE A 158 -14.25 17.10 10.37
CA PHE A 158 -15.63 17.54 10.15
C PHE A 158 -16.43 17.65 11.45
N LYS A 159 -16.04 16.93 12.50
CA LYS A 159 -16.64 17.08 13.83
C LYS A 159 -16.20 18.39 14.48
N GLU A 160 -14.92 18.74 14.39
CA GLU A 160 -14.35 19.98 14.93
C GLU A 160 -14.89 21.23 14.20
N PHE A 161 -14.87 21.23 12.86
CA PHE A 161 -15.15 22.43 12.07
C PHE A 161 -16.52 22.43 11.37
N GLY A 162 -17.23 21.30 11.37
CA GLY A 162 -18.40 21.10 10.51
C GLY A 162 -18.02 20.83 9.05
N ALA A 163 -18.99 20.38 8.26
CA ALA A 163 -18.76 19.92 6.88
C ALA A 163 -18.24 21.02 5.93
N ILE A 164 -18.81 22.22 6.02
CA ILE A 164 -18.45 23.33 5.10
C ILE A 164 -17.03 23.82 5.41
N GLN A 165 -16.76 24.21 6.65
CA GLN A 165 -15.46 24.74 7.03
C GLN A 165 -14.36 23.67 6.92
N GLY A 166 -14.64 22.42 7.33
CA GLY A 166 -13.69 21.33 7.16
C GLY A 166 -13.32 21.08 5.69
N THR A 167 -14.29 21.21 4.76
CA THR A 167 -14.02 21.10 3.33
C THR A 167 -13.14 22.25 2.83
N ILE A 168 -13.40 23.47 3.30
CA ILE A 168 -12.57 24.65 2.98
C ILE A 168 -11.14 24.45 3.49
N GLU A 169 -10.95 23.96 4.71
CA GLU A 169 -9.61 23.71 5.27
C GLU A 169 -8.85 22.62 4.52
N LEU A 170 -9.52 21.54 4.11
CA LEU A 170 -8.92 20.54 3.22
C LEU A 170 -8.49 21.15 1.89
N ALA A 171 -9.36 21.96 1.26
CA ALA A 171 -9.08 22.58 -0.03
C ALA A 171 -7.91 23.57 0.06
N LYS A 172 -7.87 24.43 1.09
CA LYS A 172 -6.75 25.35 1.35
C LYS A 172 -5.43 24.60 1.51
N ASN A 173 -5.44 23.54 2.31
CA ASN A 173 -4.23 22.75 2.56
C ASN A 173 -3.79 21.95 1.34
N LEU A 174 -4.72 21.46 0.53
CA LEU A 174 -4.40 20.85 -0.76
C LEU A 174 -3.80 21.86 -1.73
N ALA A 175 -4.38 23.05 -1.84
CA ALA A 175 -3.87 24.13 -2.70
C ALA A 175 -2.44 24.54 -2.32
N ARG A 176 -2.15 24.70 -1.01
CA ARG A 176 -0.78 24.93 -0.51
C ARG A 176 0.19 23.86 -1.00
N LYS A 177 -0.21 22.61 -0.87
CA LYS A 177 0.59 21.44 -1.24
C LYS A 177 0.83 21.36 -2.76
N LEU A 178 -0.14 21.75 -3.58
CA LEU A 178 -0.01 21.86 -5.03
C LEU A 178 0.99 22.95 -5.46
N VAL A 179 1.16 24.01 -4.65
CA VAL A 179 2.18 25.05 -4.86
C VAL A 179 3.46 24.79 -4.03
N PHE A 180 3.71 23.53 -3.66
CA PHE A 180 4.90 23.09 -2.91
C PHE A 180 5.09 23.75 -1.54
N SER A 181 4.01 24.27 -0.95
CA SER A 181 4.00 24.88 0.38
C SER A 181 3.57 23.88 1.46
N ASN A 182 4.05 24.09 2.68
CA ASN A 182 3.67 23.29 3.84
C ASN A 182 2.18 23.48 4.19
N THR A 183 1.55 22.39 4.62
CA THR A 183 0.19 22.43 5.19
C THR A 183 0.21 23.11 6.56
N LYS A 184 -0.92 23.68 6.96
CA LYS A 184 -1.15 24.36 8.22
C LYS A 184 -2.17 23.64 9.10
N PHE A 185 -2.13 22.31 9.12
CA PHE A 185 -3.03 21.55 10.00
C PHE A 185 -2.70 21.73 11.50
N ASP A 186 -1.45 22.11 11.83
CA ASP A 186 -1.07 22.39 13.23
C ASP A 186 -1.67 23.71 13.75
N ASP A 187 -2.04 24.62 12.85
CA ASP A 187 -2.65 25.92 13.20
C ASP A 187 -4.13 25.76 13.60
N ILE A 188 -4.72 24.58 13.38
CA ILE A 188 -6.16 24.31 13.56
C ILE A 188 -6.42 23.11 14.48
N LEU A 189 -5.48 22.80 15.37
CA LEU A 189 -5.66 21.76 16.37
C LEU A 189 -6.79 22.15 17.33
N GLY A 190 -7.56 21.15 17.76
CA GLY A 190 -8.74 21.31 18.60
C GLY A 190 -8.97 20.11 19.51
N GLU A 191 -10.14 20.06 20.15
CA GLU A 191 -10.50 18.98 21.07
C GLU A 191 -10.69 17.64 20.34
N ASP A 192 -11.39 17.68 19.20
CA ASP A 192 -11.65 16.50 18.37
C ASP A 192 -10.59 16.31 17.28
N PHE A 193 -9.90 17.38 16.86
CA PHE A 193 -8.86 17.34 15.83
C PHE A 193 -7.44 17.43 16.40
N THR A 194 -6.80 16.28 16.54
CA THR A 194 -5.49 16.12 17.22
C THR A 194 -4.29 16.23 16.28
N GLU A 195 -3.07 16.27 16.83
CA GLU A 195 -1.82 16.19 16.07
C GLU A 195 -1.73 14.93 15.20
N THR A 196 -2.23 13.81 15.71
CA THR A 196 -2.33 12.54 14.98
C THR A 196 -3.22 12.69 13.75
N ASP A 197 -4.34 13.42 13.88
CA ASP A 197 -5.24 13.70 12.78
C ASP A 197 -4.63 14.64 11.74
N ALA A 198 -3.94 15.69 12.18
CA ALA A 198 -3.16 16.57 11.32
C ALA A 198 -2.11 15.80 10.50
N ALA A 199 -1.32 14.93 11.14
CA ALA A 199 -0.34 14.08 10.48
C ALA A 199 -0.99 13.12 9.46
N ASN A 200 -2.14 12.54 9.81
CA ASN A 200 -2.90 11.66 8.92
C ASN A 200 -3.45 12.39 7.69
N LEU A 201 -4.01 13.60 7.87
CA LEU A 201 -4.49 14.40 6.74
C LEU A 201 -3.35 14.84 5.82
N ARG A 202 -2.16 15.16 6.36
CA ARG A 202 -0.96 15.42 5.53
C ARG A 202 -0.59 14.24 4.64
N LYS A 203 -0.64 13.01 5.18
CA LYS A 203 -0.39 11.78 4.42
C LYS A 203 -1.46 11.57 3.35
N ASN A 204 -2.73 11.77 3.68
CA ASN A 204 -3.82 11.64 2.70
C ASN A 204 -3.69 12.66 1.57
N LEU A 205 -3.40 13.93 1.87
CA LEU A 205 -3.17 14.94 0.84
C LEU A 205 -1.92 14.63 -0.01
N GLN A 206 -0.87 14.04 0.57
CA GLN A 206 0.30 13.60 -0.22
C GLN A 206 -0.07 12.51 -1.22
N GLU A 207 -0.91 11.56 -0.84
CA GLU A 207 -1.40 10.50 -1.74
C GLU A 207 -2.23 11.08 -2.89
N ILE A 208 -3.05 12.08 -2.62
CA ILE A 208 -3.82 12.82 -3.65
C ILE A 208 -2.88 13.53 -4.62
N ILE A 209 -1.86 14.24 -4.12
CA ILE A 209 -0.86 14.90 -4.98
C ILE A 209 -0.13 13.89 -5.84
N LEU A 210 0.35 12.79 -5.24
CA LEU A 210 1.05 11.75 -5.99
C LEU A 210 0.18 11.21 -7.12
N TYR A 211 -1.12 10.97 -6.85
CA TYR A 211 -2.08 10.57 -7.86
C TYR A 211 -2.25 11.62 -8.98
N PHE A 212 -2.38 12.91 -8.63
CA PHE A 212 -2.45 13.99 -9.61
C PHE A 212 -1.16 14.13 -10.43
N THR A 213 0.01 14.01 -9.79
CA THR A 213 1.32 14.08 -10.46
C THR A 213 1.48 12.93 -11.44
N ILE A 214 1.19 11.68 -11.03
CA ILE A 214 1.24 10.51 -11.90
C ILE A 214 0.26 10.67 -13.07
N THR A 215 -0.95 11.14 -12.80
CA THR A 215 -1.96 11.36 -13.86
C THR A 215 -1.53 12.48 -14.81
N GLY A 216 -1.00 13.58 -14.29
CA GLY A 216 -0.51 14.72 -15.07
C GLY A 216 0.66 14.33 -15.96
N ILE A 217 1.66 13.62 -15.44
CA ILE A 217 2.77 13.08 -16.22
C ILE A 217 2.25 12.10 -17.28
N GLY A 218 1.28 11.24 -16.94
CA GLY A 218 0.62 10.35 -17.89
C GLY A 218 -0.07 11.07 -19.03
N LEU A 219 -0.75 12.18 -18.76
CA LEU A 219 -1.38 13.02 -19.78
C LEU A 219 -0.34 13.74 -20.63
N LEU A 220 0.74 14.26 -20.02
CA LEU A 220 1.85 14.88 -20.75
C LEU A 220 2.53 13.90 -21.69
N LEU A 221 2.88 12.70 -21.20
CA LEU A 221 3.46 11.65 -22.02
C LEU A 221 2.52 11.23 -23.14
N ARG A 222 1.22 11.08 -22.85
CA ARG A 222 0.23 10.77 -23.87
C ARG A 222 0.13 11.87 -24.93
N ALA A 223 0.15 13.14 -24.54
CA ALA A 223 0.10 14.28 -25.45
C ALA A 223 1.37 14.37 -26.32
N MET A 224 2.55 14.05 -25.76
CA MET A 224 3.81 13.98 -26.51
C MET A 224 3.82 12.83 -27.54
N THR A 225 3.08 11.76 -27.28
CA THR A 225 2.91 10.62 -28.21
C THR A 225 1.66 10.69 -29.07
N ALA A 226 0.81 11.71 -28.88
CA ALA A 226 -0.40 11.88 -29.67
C ALA A 226 0.00 12.58 -30.97
N GLY A 227 0.14 11.80 -32.04
CA GLY A 227 0.42 12.29 -33.38
C GLY A 227 -0.48 13.44 -33.75
N LYS A 228 0.14 14.53 -34.17
CA LYS A 228 -0.53 15.52 -34.99
C LYS A 228 -0.27 15.07 -36.43
N ASP A 229 -1.34 14.58 -37.06
CA ASP A 229 -1.43 14.14 -38.44
C ASP A 229 -0.79 12.79 -38.80
N ASP A 230 -1.52 12.04 -39.64
CA ASP A 230 -1.31 10.64 -40.03
C ASP A 230 -0.02 10.41 -40.88
N GLU A 231 0.88 11.39 -40.96
CA GLU A 231 2.09 11.35 -41.81
C GLU A 231 3.41 11.53 -41.04
N GLU A 232 3.41 11.89 -39.76
CA GLU A 232 4.65 11.97 -38.96
C GLU A 232 4.99 10.61 -38.33
N GLU A 233 6.05 9.98 -38.84
CA GLU A 233 6.66 8.80 -38.23
C GLU A 233 7.19 9.17 -36.84
N HIS A 234 6.41 8.86 -35.79
CA HIS A 234 6.81 9.10 -34.41
C HIS A 234 8.13 8.40 -34.11
N ASP A 235 9.03 9.11 -33.41
CA ASP A 235 10.26 8.52 -32.87
C ASP A 235 9.92 7.24 -32.07
N PRO A 236 10.31 6.05 -32.58
CA PRO A 236 9.99 4.78 -31.94
C PRO A 236 10.55 4.69 -30.51
N ALA A 237 11.67 5.37 -30.21
CA ALA A 237 12.27 5.40 -28.89
C ALA A 237 11.41 6.22 -27.91
N LEU A 238 10.89 7.37 -28.33
CA LEU A 238 9.98 8.18 -27.52
C LEU A 238 8.69 7.42 -27.21
N MET A 239 8.11 6.76 -28.21
CA MET A 239 6.87 5.99 -28.05
C MET A 239 7.07 4.79 -27.11
N TYR A 240 8.21 4.09 -27.23
CA TYR A 240 8.57 3.01 -26.31
C TYR A 240 8.73 3.51 -24.87
N LEU A 241 9.49 4.60 -24.66
CA LEU A 241 9.72 5.17 -23.34
C LEU A 241 8.42 5.67 -22.70
N ALA A 242 7.59 6.38 -23.45
CA ALA A 242 6.30 6.86 -22.97
C ALA A 242 5.38 5.68 -22.59
N THR A 243 5.31 4.64 -23.42
CA THR A 243 4.52 3.43 -23.13
C THR A 243 5.02 2.73 -21.88
N PHE A 244 6.34 2.58 -21.72
CA PHE A 244 6.94 2.01 -20.52
C PHE A 244 6.54 2.79 -19.26
N TRP A 245 6.69 4.11 -19.28
CA TRP A 245 6.34 4.96 -18.13
C TRP A 245 4.84 4.98 -17.85
N ILE A 246 3.99 5.02 -18.88
CA ILE A 246 2.53 4.90 -18.73
C ILE A 246 2.16 3.58 -18.03
N ASN A 247 2.83 2.49 -18.39
CA ASN A 247 2.62 1.19 -17.74
C ASN A 247 3.08 1.19 -16.26
N GLN A 248 4.23 1.79 -15.95
CA GLN A 248 4.69 1.92 -14.55
C GLN A 248 3.72 2.78 -13.73
N MET A 249 3.30 3.91 -14.28
CA MET A 249 2.32 4.81 -13.67
C MET A 249 0.96 4.13 -13.49
N GLY A 250 0.54 3.28 -14.42
CA GLY A 250 -0.66 2.47 -14.29
C GLY A 250 -0.61 1.55 -13.06
N ARG A 251 0.54 0.93 -12.78
CA ARG A 251 0.73 0.10 -11.58
C ARG A 251 0.69 0.93 -10.30
N LEU A 252 1.45 2.03 -10.27
CA LEU A 252 1.45 2.95 -9.12
C LEU A 252 0.04 3.48 -8.83
N LYS A 253 -0.72 3.81 -9.87
CA LYS A 253 -2.14 4.20 -9.75
C LYS A 253 -2.98 3.09 -9.11
N THR A 254 -2.85 1.85 -9.60
CA THR A 254 -3.60 0.72 -9.06
C THR A 254 -3.29 0.51 -7.58
N ASP A 255 -2.03 0.65 -7.17
CA ASP A 255 -1.62 0.53 -5.76
C ASP A 255 -2.18 1.67 -4.89
N ILE A 256 -2.15 2.92 -5.37
CA ILE A 256 -2.73 4.08 -4.68
C ILE A 256 -4.26 3.91 -4.51
N LEU A 257 -4.95 3.56 -5.59
CA LEU A 257 -6.41 3.45 -5.62
C LEU A 257 -6.94 2.12 -5.07
N PHE A 258 -6.06 1.20 -4.70
CA PHE A 258 -6.43 -0.14 -4.24
C PHE A 258 -7.48 -0.13 -3.12
N TYR A 259 -7.40 0.85 -2.21
CA TYR A 259 -8.26 0.94 -1.03
C TYR A 259 -9.52 1.78 -1.21
N THR A 260 -9.63 2.51 -2.33
CA THR A 260 -10.72 3.47 -2.59
C THR A 260 -11.51 3.13 -3.85
N SER A 261 -10.95 2.32 -4.75
CA SER A 261 -11.60 1.88 -5.99
C SER A 261 -11.83 0.36 -5.99
N PRO A 262 -13.09 -0.11 -5.97
CA PRO A 262 -13.42 -1.53 -6.10
C PRO A 262 -12.85 -2.17 -7.38
N MET A 263 -12.74 -1.39 -8.46
CA MET A 263 -12.17 -1.86 -9.72
C MET A 263 -10.66 -2.07 -9.64
N GLU A 264 -9.92 -1.17 -8.99
CA GLU A 264 -8.46 -1.31 -8.82
C GLU A 264 -8.12 -2.41 -7.82
N PHE A 265 -8.96 -2.57 -6.79
CA PHE A 265 -8.94 -3.75 -5.91
C PHE A 265 -9.08 -5.05 -6.70
N GLU A 266 -10.10 -5.16 -7.57
CA GLU A 266 -10.31 -6.34 -8.40
C GLU A 266 -9.14 -6.59 -9.37
N LYS A 267 -8.59 -5.54 -9.99
CA LYS A 267 -7.42 -5.66 -10.88
C LYS A 267 -6.20 -6.22 -10.14
N LEU A 268 -5.89 -5.69 -8.97
CA LEU A 268 -4.74 -6.12 -8.17
C LEU A 268 -4.92 -7.57 -7.68
N GLN A 269 -6.16 -7.94 -7.31
CA GLN A 269 -6.49 -9.32 -6.90
C GLN A 269 -6.42 -10.32 -8.05
N ARG A 270 -6.95 -9.98 -9.22
CA ARG A 270 -6.90 -10.85 -10.41
C ARG A 270 -5.47 -11.11 -10.88
N GLN A 271 -4.57 -10.15 -10.70
CA GLN A 271 -3.15 -10.28 -11.00
C GLN A 271 -2.37 -11.07 -9.94
N ALA A 272 -2.89 -11.17 -8.71
CA ALA A 272 -2.17 -11.77 -7.60
C ALA A 272 -2.06 -13.30 -7.71
N LEU A 273 -3.16 -14.04 -7.96
CA LEU A 273 -3.16 -15.50 -8.22
C LEU A 273 -4.51 -15.98 -8.80
N PRO A 274 -4.55 -17.11 -9.56
CA PRO A 274 -5.79 -17.74 -10.03
C PRO A 274 -6.80 -18.09 -8.92
N VAL A 275 -6.31 -18.31 -7.69
CA VAL A 275 -7.13 -18.62 -6.50
C VAL A 275 -7.99 -17.43 -6.06
N PHE A 276 -7.65 -16.18 -6.42
CA PHE A 276 -8.54 -15.04 -6.14
C PHE A 276 -9.76 -15.00 -7.06
N ASN A 277 -9.64 -15.53 -8.29
CA ASN A 277 -10.81 -15.68 -9.16
C ASN A 277 -11.83 -16.64 -8.52
N LEU A 278 -11.36 -17.68 -7.83
CA LEU A 278 -12.23 -18.59 -7.04
C LEU A 278 -13.12 -17.83 -6.04
N VAL A 279 -12.52 -16.89 -5.30
CA VAL A 279 -13.20 -16.12 -4.24
C VAL A 279 -14.13 -15.08 -4.84
N LEU A 280 -13.68 -14.36 -5.86
CA LEU A 280 -14.51 -13.40 -6.59
C LEU A 280 -15.68 -14.10 -7.31
N ASP A 281 -15.45 -15.28 -7.87
CA ASP A 281 -16.49 -16.08 -8.53
C ASP A 281 -17.44 -16.73 -7.51
N SER A 282 -16.97 -17.08 -6.30
CA SER A 282 -17.81 -17.49 -5.18
C SER A 282 -18.70 -16.34 -4.68
N GLY A 283 -18.15 -15.12 -4.56
CA GLY A 283 -18.91 -13.92 -4.22
C GLY A 283 -19.96 -13.56 -5.29
N LYS A 284 -19.60 -13.70 -6.58
CA LYS A 284 -20.54 -13.55 -7.70
C LYS A 284 -21.64 -14.61 -7.67
N LEU A 285 -21.32 -15.86 -7.36
CA LEU A 285 -22.31 -16.93 -7.18
C LEU A 285 -23.28 -16.63 -6.05
N LEU A 286 -22.79 -16.17 -4.89
CA LEU A 286 -23.62 -15.83 -3.73
C LEU A 286 -24.52 -14.62 -4.01
N ASN A 287 -23.98 -13.55 -4.60
CA ASN A 287 -24.75 -12.36 -4.96
C ASN A 287 -25.79 -12.65 -6.07
N HIS A 288 -25.42 -13.47 -7.06
CA HIS A 288 -26.35 -13.94 -8.11
C HIS A 288 -27.44 -14.83 -7.53
N GLY A 289 -27.10 -15.76 -6.63
CA GLY A 289 -28.05 -16.60 -5.90
C GLY A 289 -29.02 -15.76 -5.07
N PHE A 290 -28.53 -14.75 -4.35
CA PHE A 290 -29.38 -13.82 -3.62
C PHE A 290 -30.31 -13.03 -4.57
N ARG A 291 -29.78 -12.42 -5.63
CA ARG A 291 -30.59 -11.68 -6.61
C ARG A 291 -31.63 -12.56 -7.32
N LEU A 292 -31.35 -13.84 -7.54
CA LEU A 292 -32.32 -14.81 -8.03
C LEU A 292 -33.44 -15.05 -7.02
N LEU A 293 -33.08 -15.26 -5.75
CA LEU A 293 -34.04 -15.49 -4.66
C LEU A 293 -34.97 -14.30 -4.43
N VAL A 294 -34.47 -13.06 -4.58
CA VAL A 294 -35.28 -11.84 -4.45
C VAL A 294 -35.90 -11.41 -5.81
N GLY A 295 -35.83 -12.24 -6.84
CA GLY A 295 -36.46 -11.99 -8.15
C GLY A 295 -35.87 -10.81 -8.95
N GLN A 296 -34.69 -10.31 -8.58
CA GLN A 296 -34.03 -9.15 -9.19
C GLN A 296 -33.16 -9.50 -10.41
N THR A 297 -33.04 -10.79 -10.78
CA THR A 297 -32.28 -11.21 -11.95
C THR A 297 -32.77 -12.54 -12.51
N THR A 298 -32.38 -12.86 -13.74
CA THR A 298 -32.65 -14.15 -14.40
C THR A 298 -31.41 -15.04 -14.35
N ASP A 299 -31.59 -16.36 -14.25
CA ASP A 299 -30.47 -17.30 -14.17
C ASP A 299 -29.82 -17.58 -15.53
N PHE A 300 -30.27 -16.93 -16.60
CA PHE A 300 -29.80 -17.18 -17.95
C PHE A 300 -28.99 -15.98 -18.47
N TYR A 301 -27.95 -16.25 -19.26
CA TYR A 301 -27.31 -15.19 -20.06
C TYR A 301 -28.21 -14.84 -21.24
N ASP A 302 -28.53 -13.55 -21.36
CA ASP A 302 -29.44 -13.05 -22.40
C ASP A 302 -28.74 -12.93 -23.77
N THR A 303 -27.42 -12.71 -23.81
CA THR A 303 -26.64 -12.53 -25.04
C THR A 303 -25.21 -13.07 -24.94
N GLY A 304 -24.53 -13.24 -26.09
CA GLY A 304 -23.12 -13.61 -26.22
C GLY A 304 -22.84 -15.11 -26.39
N ILE A 305 -21.56 -15.49 -26.38
CA ILE A 305 -21.05 -16.89 -26.55
C ILE A 305 -21.59 -17.91 -25.54
N TYR A 306 -22.33 -17.45 -24.54
CA TYR A 306 -22.93 -18.27 -23.49
C TYR A 306 -24.44 -18.03 -23.36
N ALA A 307 -25.08 -17.43 -24.37
CA ALA A 307 -26.52 -17.21 -24.42
C ALA A 307 -27.27 -18.52 -24.12
N HIS A 308 -28.38 -18.40 -23.38
CA HIS A 308 -29.22 -19.53 -22.92
C HIS A 308 -28.54 -20.49 -21.92
N GLN A 309 -27.30 -20.23 -21.50
CA GLN A 309 -26.68 -21.01 -20.42
C GLN A 309 -27.02 -20.44 -19.05
N ARG A 310 -27.08 -21.33 -18.04
CA ARG A 310 -27.31 -20.95 -16.65
C ARG A 310 -26.08 -20.26 -16.05
N LYS A 311 -26.25 -19.02 -15.59
CA LYS A 311 -25.26 -18.21 -14.86
C LYS A 311 -24.78 -18.95 -13.61
N SER A 312 -25.70 -19.51 -12.82
CA SER A 312 -25.41 -20.32 -11.63
C SER A 312 -24.45 -21.49 -11.91
N THR A 313 -24.74 -22.28 -12.94
CA THR A 313 -23.94 -23.44 -13.33
C THR A 313 -22.54 -23.03 -13.77
N ARG A 314 -22.43 -21.89 -14.47
CA ARG A 314 -21.13 -21.38 -14.91
C ARG A 314 -20.28 -20.88 -13.74
N TYR A 315 -20.86 -20.16 -12.79
CA TYR A 315 -20.14 -19.73 -11.59
C TYR A 315 -19.66 -20.94 -10.77
N ILE A 316 -20.49 -21.99 -10.61
CA ILE A 316 -20.08 -23.25 -9.97
C ILE A 316 -18.90 -23.90 -10.71
N LYS A 317 -18.96 -23.98 -12.04
CA LYS A 317 -17.87 -24.54 -12.86
C LYS A 317 -16.58 -23.70 -12.78
N ASN A 318 -16.68 -22.39 -12.59
CA ASN A 318 -15.52 -21.50 -12.45
C ASN A 318 -14.85 -21.62 -11.06
N ILE A 319 -15.61 -22.04 -10.04
CA ILE A 319 -15.12 -22.32 -8.69
C ILE A 319 -14.36 -23.67 -8.65
N ILE A 320 -14.52 -24.57 -9.61
CA ILE A 320 -13.76 -25.83 -9.60
C ILE A 320 -12.52 -25.65 -10.51
N PRO A 321 -11.28 -25.61 -9.98
CA PRO A 321 -10.09 -25.16 -10.75
C PRO A 321 -9.84 -25.95 -12.03
N LEU A 322 -10.02 -27.27 -11.98
CA LEU A 322 -9.84 -28.17 -13.13
C LEU A 322 -10.90 -27.94 -14.22
N ILE A 323 -12.14 -27.70 -13.81
CA ILE A 323 -13.27 -27.44 -14.72
C ILE A 323 -13.16 -26.03 -15.32
N ASN A 324 -12.67 -25.05 -14.55
CA ASN A 324 -12.43 -23.69 -15.04
C ASN A 324 -11.35 -23.67 -16.14
N GLN A 325 -10.26 -24.43 -15.98
CA GLN A 325 -9.23 -24.54 -17.01
C GLN A 325 -9.76 -25.20 -18.30
N LEU A 326 -10.55 -26.27 -18.17
CA LEU A 326 -11.20 -26.93 -19.31
C LEU A 326 -12.20 -26.02 -20.04
N ASN A 327 -13.01 -25.26 -19.30
CA ASN A 327 -13.96 -24.30 -19.89
C ASN A 327 -13.26 -23.16 -20.62
N LYS A 328 -12.12 -22.68 -20.11
CA LYS A 328 -11.32 -21.65 -20.81
C LYS A 328 -10.82 -22.18 -22.14
N LEU A 329 -10.29 -23.41 -22.18
CA LEU A 329 -9.87 -24.06 -23.41
C LEU A 329 -11.03 -24.28 -24.39
N GLU A 330 -12.19 -24.74 -23.91
CA GLU A 330 -13.39 -24.92 -24.73
C GLU A 330 -13.92 -23.59 -25.29
N SER A 331 -13.87 -22.52 -24.49
CA SER A 331 -14.31 -21.19 -24.92
C SER A 331 -13.41 -20.56 -25.98
N VAL A 332 -12.09 -20.77 -25.88
CA VAL A 332 -11.12 -20.35 -26.90
C VAL A 332 -11.34 -21.15 -28.18
N ALA A 333 -11.58 -22.46 -28.08
CA ALA A 333 -11.89 -23.30 -29.24
C ALA A 333 -13.20 -22.91 -29.96
N LYS A 334 -14.22 -22.44 -29.22
CA LYS A 334 -15.49 -21.92 -29.78
C LYS A 334 -15.41 -20.52 -30.37
N GLN A 335 -14.39 -19.72 -30.03
CA GLN A 335 -14.15 -18.40 -30.63
C GLN A 335 -13.33 -18.47 -31.92
N VAL A 336 -12.61 -19.58 -32.14
CA VAL A 336 -11.77 -19.82 -33.32
C VAL A 336 -12.53 -20.56 -34.44
N ARG A 337 -13.74 -21.04 -34.15
CA ARG A 337 -14.72 -21.50 -35.15
C ARG A 337 -15.76 -20.42 -35.39
#